data_AF-A0A849ZXK4-F1
#
_entry.id   AF-A0A849ZXK4-F1
#
_cell.length_a   1.000
_cell.length_b   1.000
_cell.length_c   1.000
_cell.angle_alpha   90.00
_cell.angle_beta   90.00
_cell.angle_gamma   90.00
#
_symmetry.space_group_name_H-M   'P 1'
#
loop_
_entity.id
_entity.type
_entity.pdbx_description
1 polymer ?
#
loop_
_entity_poly.entity_id
_entity_poly.type
_entity_poly.pdbx_seq_one_letter_code
_entity_poly.pdbx_strand_id
1 'polypeptide(L)'
;MAGDFQLTSGEYYDEFTLQGQAGQTVTLTLTSTAFDPYLIVVHPDGQQTENDDMANGNLNSQVILTLPAAGQYRVLVTTYTPGEGGAYQLTAN
;
A
#
# COMPACT_ATOMS: atom_id res chain seq x y z
N MET A 1 12.47 15.48 1.68
CA MET A 1 12.65 14.02 1.73
C MET A 1 11.37 13.50 2.33
N ALA A 2 10.55 12.79 1.56
CA ALA A 2 9.35 12.14 2.06
C ALA A 2 9.74 10.71 2.44
N GLY A 3 9.42 10.30 3.66
CA GLY A 3 9.90 9.06 4.30
C GLY A 3 10.04 9.28 5.80
N ASP A 4 8.93 9.58 6.47
CA ASP A 4 8.93 10.02 7.88
C ASP A 4 8.86 8.82 8.85
N PHE A 5 8.67 7.61 8.32
CA PHE A 5 8.61 6.37 9.10
C PHE A 5 9.33 5.21 8.39
N GLN A 6 9.91 4.31 9.18
CA GLN A 6 10.56 3.09 8.69
C GLN A 6 9.83 1.85 9.23
N LEU A 7 9.67 0.84 8.37
CA LEU A 7 9.34 -0.50 8.84
C LEU A 7 10.51 -1.07 9.65
N THR A 8 10.26 -2.08 10.49
CA THR A 8 11.33 -2.72 11.29
C THR A 8 12.43 -3.34 10.42
N SER A 9 12.13 -3.63 9.16
CA SER A 9 13.02 -4.16 8.13
C SER A 9 13.86 -3.08 7.42
N GLY A 10 13.57 -1.79 7.63
CA GLY A 10 14.41 -0.66 7.19
C GLY A 10 13.94 0.05 5.90
N GLU A 11 12.83 -0.36 5.31
CA GLU A 11 12.16 0.35 4.23
C GLU A 11 11.53 1.64 4.76
N TYR A 12 11.60 2.71 3.97
CA TYR A 12 10.82 3.91 4.22
C TYR A 12 9.39 3.69 3.75
N TYR A 13 8.42 4.24 4.48
CA TYR A 13 7.04 4.24 4.01
C TYR A 13 6.39 5.61 4.12
N ASP A 14 5.47 5.86 3.19
CA ASP A 14 4.47 6.91 3.29
C ASP A 14 3.13 6.29 3.69
N GLU A 15 2.36 7.00 4.51
CA GLU A 15 1.06 6.52 5.00
C GLU A 15 -0.09 7.41 4.54
N PHE A 16 -1.14 6.77 4.04
CA PHE A 16 -2.40 7.38 3.67
C PHE A 16 -3.54 6.75 4.46
N THR A 17 -4.64 7.46 4.64
CA THR A 17 -5.83 6.93 5.31
C THR A 17 -7.03 6.94 4.38
N LEU A 18 -7.80 5.85 4.40
CA LEU A 18 -9.07 5.71 3.70
C LEU A 18 -10.19 5.45 4.72
N GLN A 19 -11.30 6.17 4.59
CA GLN A 19 -12.53 5.84 5.32
C GLN A 19 -13.39 4.90 4.47
N GLY A 20 -13.68 3.73 5.01
CA GLY A 20 -14.40 2.67 4.31
C GLY A 20 -15.72 2.31 4.98
N GLN A 21 -16.60 1.67 4.22
CA GLN A 21 -17.82 1.03 4.72
C GLN A 21 -17.79 -0.47 4.48
N ALA A 22 -18.39 -1.26 5.38
CA ALA A 22 -18.47 -2.71 5.22
C ALA A 22 -19.17 -3.06 3.88
N GLY A 23 -18.58 -3.99 3.13
CA GLY A 23 -19.07 -4.44 1.83
C GLY A 23 -18.67 -3.54 0.65
N GLN A 24 -18.03 -2.39 0.88
CA GLN A 24 -17.43 -1.59 -0.20
C GLN A 24 -16.25 -2.33 -0.80
N THR A 25 -16.13 -2.39 -2.12
CA THR A 25 -14.91 -2.86 -2.78
C THR A 25 -14.04 -1.65 -3.14
N VAL A 26 -12.76 -1.75 -2.83
CA VAL A 26 -11.75 -0.72 -3.14
C VAL A 26 -10.63 -1.37 -3.93
N THR A 27 -10.18 -0.70 -4.98
CA THR A 27 -8.97 -1.07 -5.72
C THR A 27 -7.90 -0.03 -5.50
N LEU A 28 -6.82 -0.44 -4.84
CA LEU A 28 -5.62 0.37 -4.65
C LEU A 28 -4.55 -0.10 -5.63
N THR A 29 -4.02 0.82 -6.42
CA THR A 29 -2.92 0.54 -7.36
C THR A 29 -1.78 1.49 -7.07
N LEU A 30 -0.59 0.90 -6.85
CA LEU A 30 0.66 1.60 -6.63
C LEU A 30 1.59 1.34 -7.80
N THR A 31 2.05 2.41 -8.46
CA THR A 31 2.98 2.30 -9.57
C THR A 31 4.26 3.09 -9.33
N SER A 32 5.39 2.54 -9.75
CA SER A 32 6.67 3.23 -9.78
C SER A 32 7.52 2.73 -10.95
N THR A 33 8.34 3.63 -11.50
CA THR A 33 9.42 3.29 -12.43
C THR A 33 10.80 3.37 -11.78
N ALA A 34 10.86 3.77 -10.50
CA ALA A 34 12.10 4.06 -9.78
C ALA A 34 12.50 2.95 -8.79
N PHE A 35 11.54 2.13 -8.35
CA PHE A 35 11.73 1.03 -7.40
C PHE A 35 10.65 -0.03 -7.62
N ASP A 36 10.79 -1.16 -6.95
CA ASP A 36 9.79 -2.21 -6.87
C ASP A 36 8.77 -1.89 -5.74
N PRO A 37 7.56 -1.42 -6.08
CA PRO A 37 6.60 -0.98 -5.08
C PRO A 37 6.07 -2.11 -4.22
N TYR A 38 5.73 -1.78 -2.98
CA TYR A 38 5.05 -2.67 -2.07
C TYR A 38 3.94 -1.93 -1.32
N LEU A 39 2.74 -2.51 -1.33
CA LEU A 39 1.53 -1.89 -0.78
C LEU A 39 0.98 -2.72 0.37
N ILE A 40 0.80 -2.10 1.54
CA ILE A 40 0.23 -2.73 2.74
C ILE A 40 -1.01 -1.95 3.18
N VAL A 41 -2.12 -2.66 3.41
CA VAL A 41 -3.38 -2.10 3.90
C VAL A 41 -3.66 -2.65 5.29
N VAL A 42 -3.65 -1.78 6.30
CA VAL A 42 -4.02 -2.11 7.68
C VAL A 42 -5.50 -1.78 7.91
N HIS A 43 -6.25 -2.78 8.35
CA HIS A 43 -7.67 -2.73 8.63
C HIS A 43 -7.94 -2.06 10.00
N PRO A 44 -9.19 -1.62 10.28
CA PRO A 44 -9.54 -1.03 11.57
C PRO A 44 -9.30 -1.94 12.79
N ASP A 45 -9.32 -3.26 12.58
CA ASP A 45 -9.08 -4.28 13.62
C ASP A 45 -7.59 -4.65 13.75
N GLY A 46 -6.72 -4.07 12.93
CA GLY A 46 -5.28 -4.32 12.91
C GLY A 46 -4.83 -5.45 11.97
N GLN A 47 -5.76 -6.14 11.28
CA GLN A 47 -5.39 -7.10 10.23
C GLN A 47 -4.73 -6.39 9.04
N GLN A 48 -3.96 -7.12 8.25
CA GLN A 48 -3.24 -6.58 7.11
C GLN A 48 -3.56 -7.33 5.82
N THR A 49 -3.58 -6.59 4.72
CA THR A 49 -3.64 -7.12 3.36
C THR A 49 -2.57 -6.43 2.55
N GLU A 50 -1.68 -7.19 1.94
CA GLU A 50 -0.50 -6.65 1.28
C GLU A 50 -0.31 -7.31 -0.08
N ASN A 51 0.29 -6.56 -1.00
CA ASN A 51 0.72 -7.06 -2.29
C ASN A 51 1.88 -6.22 -2.81
N ASP A 52 2.87 -6.87 -3.38
CA ASP A 52 4.03 -6.31 -4.10
C ASP A 52 3.82 -6.38 -5.63
N ASP A 53 3.25 -7.47 -6.15
CA ASP A 53 3.08 -7.69 -7.60
C ASP A 53 1.62 -7.73 -8.07
N MET A 54 1.28 -6.95 -9.11
CA MET A 54 -0.04 -6.97 -9.75
C MET A 54 -0.19 -8.20 -10.66
N ALA A 55 0.87 -8.61 -11.36
CA ALA A 55 0.90 -9.78 -12.23
C ALA A 55 2.35 -10.18 -12.57
N ASN A 56 2.56 -11.43 -13.02
CA ASN A 56 3.88 -11.89 -13.46
C ASN A 56 4.52 -10.93 -14.48
N GLY A 57 5.66 -10.34 -14.12
CA GLY A 57 6.40 -9.39 -14.95
C GLY A 57 5.91 -7.94 -14.87
N ASN A 58 4.93 -7.64 -14.02
CA ASN A 58 4.50 -6.30 -13.67
C ASN A 58 4.68 -6.08 -12.17
N LEU A 59 5.82 -5.49 -11.84
CA LEU A 59 6.24 -5.17 -10.47
C LEU A 59 5.40 -4.06 -9.80
N ASN A 60 4.41 -3.47 -10.49
CA ASN A 60 3.50 -2.54 -9.82
C ASN A 60 2.61 -3.32 -8.85
N SER A 61 2.27 -2.75 -7.70
CA SER A 61 1.43 -3.42 -6.71
C SER A 61 -0.06 -3.10 -6.89
N GLN A 62 -0.92 -4.08 -6.61
CA GLN A 62 -2.37 -3.87 -6.57
C GLN A 62 -3.04 -4.65 -5.44
N VAL A 63 -3.87 -3.97 -4.66
CA VAL A 63 -4.74 -4.59 -3.66
C VAL A 63 -6.19 -4.34 -4.05
N ILE A 64 -6.95 -5.41 -4.25
CA ILE A 64 -8.40 -5.38 -4.42
C ILE A 64 -9.02 -5.97 -3.16
N LEU A 65 -9.74 -5.17 -2.39
CA LEU A 65 -10.30 -5.57 -1.09
C LEU A 65 -11.78 -5.21 -1.02
N THR A 66 -12.61 -6.19 -0.66
CA THR A 66 -13.96 -5.91 -0.13
C THR A 66 -13.84 -5.67 1.37
N LEU A 67 -14.10 -4.45 1.80
CA LEU A 67 -13.88 -4.00 3.16
C LEU A 67 -14.78 -4.78 4.13
N PRO A 68 -14.21 -5.52 5.11
CA PRO A 68 -15.01 -6.34 6.02
C PRO A 68 -15.78 -5.51 7.05
N ALA A 69 -15.36 -4.27 7.31
CA ALA A 69 -15.93 -3.40 8.33
C ALA A 69 -15.94 -1.94 7.87
N ALA A 70 -16.79 -1.14 8.50
CA ALA A 70 -16.67 0.31 8.40
C ALA A 70 -15.56 0.81 9.33
N GLY A 71 -14.80 1.81 8.89
CA GLY A 71 -13.74 2.40 9.71
C GLY A 71 -12.59 2.95 8.90
N GLN A 72 -11.52 3.31 9.62
CA GLN A 72 -10.31 3.84 9.04
C GLN A 72 -9.36 2.70 8.66
N TYR A 73 -8.97 2.70 7.39
CA TYR A 73 -7.92 1.85 6.84
C TYR A 73 -6.66 2.70 6.64
N ARG A 74 -5.50 2.15 7.00
CA ARG A 74 -4.21 2.77 6.72
C ARG A 74 -3.59 2.08 5.51
N VAL A 75 -3.10 2.86 4.56
CA VAL A 75 -2.44 2.39 3.34
C VAL A 75 -0.99 2.84 3.42
N LEU A 76 -0.10 1.88 3.54
CA LEU A 76 1.35 2.12 3.60
C LEU A 76 1.91 1.83 2.21
N VAL A 77 2.60 2.83 1.67
CA VAL A 77 3.38 2.74 0.43
C VAL A 77 4.83 2.59 0.83
N THR A 78 5.44 1.48 0.46
CA THR A 78 6.84 1.17 0.74
C THR A 78 7.52 0.58 -0.50
N THR A 79 8.80 0.29 -0.39
CA THR A 79 9.57 -0.44 -1.40
C THR A 79 9.69 -1.91 -1.00
N TYR A 80 9.91 -2.80 -1.97
CA TYR A 80 10.20 -4.22 -1.69
C TYR A 80 11.58 -4.39 -1.03
N THR A 81 12.57 -3.59 -1.44
CA THR A 81 13.93 -3.64 -0.89
C THR A 81 14.19 -2.45 0.07
N PRO A 82 14.80 -2.66 1.24
CA PRO A 82 15.19 -1.59 2.16
C PRO A 82 16.09 -0.52 1.53
N GLY A 83 15.87 0.73 1.92
CA GLY A 83 16.71 1.87 1.51
C GLY A 83 16.47 2.37 0.08
N GLU A 84 15.52 1.79 -0.65
CA GLU A 84 15.05 2.33 -1.92
C GLU A 84 14.08 3.50 -1.73
N GLY A 85 13.86 4.25 -2.80
CA GLY A 85 12.91 5.36 -2.81
C GLY A 85 12.91 6.10 -4.14
N GLY A 86 11.80 6.76 -4.44
CA GLY A 86 11.65 7.49 -5.69
C GLY A 86 10.22 8.00 -5.87
N ALA A 87 9.94 8.54 -7.04
CA ALA A 87 8.58 8.96 -7.38
C ALA A 87 7.68 7.72 -7.55
N TYR A 88 6.43 7.85 -7.10
CA TYR A 88 5.39 6.84 -7.27
C TYR A 88 4.03 7.51 -7.51
N GLN A 89 3.06 6.71 -7.93
CA GLN A 89 1.67 7.12 -8.01
C GLN A 89 0.78 6.09 -7.31
N LEU A 90 0.01 6.56 -6.33
CA LEU A 90 -1.04 5.78 -5.66
C LEU A 90 -2.41 6.23 -6.17
N THR A 91 -3.25 5.27 -6.56
CA THR A 91 -4.64 5.52 -6.96
C THR A 91 -5.61 4.62 -6.18
N ALA A 92 -6.79 5.15 -5.86
CA ALA A 92 -7.86 4.46 -5.17
C ALA A 92 -9.17 4.64 -5.94
N ASN A 93 -9.81 3.53 -6.33
CA ASN A 93 -11.10 3.50 -7.03
C ASN A 93 -12.12 2.65 -6.29
#